data_AF-A0A8T1TBJ5-F1
#
_entry.id   AF-A0A8T1TBJ5-F1
#
_cell.length_a   1.000
_cell.length_b   1.000
_cell.length_c   1.000
_cell.angle_alpha   90.00
_cell.angle_beta   90.00
_cell.angle_gamma   90.00
#
_symmetry.space_group_name_H-M   'P 1'
#
loop_
_entity.id
_entity.type
_entity.pdbx_description
1 polymer ?
#
loop_
_entity_poly.entity_id
_entity_poly.type
_entity_poly.pdbx_seq_one_letter_code
_entity_poly.pdbx_strand_id
1 'polypeptide(L)'
;RRVIGDFGVPISIFIMALADFFIKDTTYTQKLSVPEGLKVSNETARGWFIHPLGKNRDFPIWMMFGAALPALLVFILIFLESQITTLIVSKPERKLVKGSGFHLDLLLIVGMGGIAALFGMPWLSATTVRTITHANALTVMAKTTTPGEKAQVKEVKEQRISGLLVSILVGLSILMEPILKLIPLAVLFGIFLYMGVTSLNGIQLYDRILLLLMPPKYHPDEPYVKR
;
A
#
# COMPACT_ATOMS: atom_id res chain seq x y z
N ARG A 1 -13.67 13.68 19.70
CA ARG A 1 -12.21 13.45 19.48
C ARG A 1 -11.91 12.25 18.59
N ARG A 2 -12.50 11.06 18.79
CA ARG A 2 -12.21 9.86 17.96
C ARG A 2 -12.48 10.05 16.46
N VAL A 3 -13.69 10.46 16.08
CA VAL A 3 -14.05 10.70 14.66
C VAL A 3 -13.10 11.69 13.99
N ILE A 4 -12.82 12.84 14.62
CA ILE A 4 -11.90 13.84 14.07
C ILE A 4 -10.46 13.28 13.92
N GLY A 5 -10.01 12.42 14.84
CA GLY A 5 -8.72 11.74 14.73
C GLY A 5 -8.67 10.72 13.59
N ASP A 6 -9.73 9.93 13.43
CA ASP A 6 -9.82 8.89 12.40
C ASP A 6 -9.91 9.48 10.98
N PHE A 7 -10.54 10.65 10.83
CA PHE A 7 -10.61 11.40 9.56
C PHE A 7 -9.41 12.35 9.33
N GLY A 8 -8.35 12.26 10.14
CA GLY A 8 -7.22 13.18 10.08
C GLY A 8 -6.52 13.25 8.71
N VAL A 9 -6.34 12.09 8.04
CA VAL A 9 -5.68 12.04 6.72
C VAL A 9 -6.55 12.70 5.63
N PRO A 10 -7.84 12.32 5.44
CA PRO A 10 -8.73 13.03 4.52
C PRO A 10 -8.86 14.53 4.79
N ILE A 11 -8.98 14.94 6.07
CA ILE A 11 -9.09 16.36 6.44
C ILE A 11 -7.81 17.12 6.07
N SER A 12 -6.63 16.51 6.30
CA SER A 12 -5.34 17.11 5.94
C SER A 12 -5.20 17.30 4.42
N ILE A 13 -5.64 16.31 3.63
CA ILE A 13 -5.69 16.44 2.16
C ILE A 13 -6.56 17.62 1.78
N PHE A 14 -7.77 17.68 2.33
CA PHE A 14 -8.75 18.70 1.98
C PHE A 14 -8.28 20.11 2.32
N ILE A 15 -7.75 20.33 3.53
CA ILE A 15 -7.27 21.63 3.98
C ILE A 15 -6.09 22.10 3.11
N MET A 16 -5.13 21.22 2.83
CA MET A 16 -3.95 21.60 2.05
C MET A 16 -4.25 21.80 0.56
N ALA A 17 -5.17 21.00 -0.01
CA ALA A 17 -5.64 21.23 -1.38
C ALA A 17 -6.43 22.55 -1.50
N LEU A 18 -7.22 22.89 -0.47
CA LEU A 18 -7.95 24.15 -0.40
C LEU A 18 -6.99 25.34 -0.23
N ALA A 19 -5.93 25.20 0.57
CA ALA A 19 -4.87 26.21 0.67
C ALA A 19 -4.17 26.45 -0.69
N ASP A 20 -3.79 25.38 -1.40
CA ASP A 20 -3.22 25.46 -2.76
C ASP A 20 -4.20 26.12 -3.74
N PHE A 21 -5.50 25.87 -3.59
CA PHE A 21 -6.52 26.51 -4.43
C PHE A 21 -6.59 28.03 -4.24
N PHE A 22 -6.34 28.54 -3.03
CA PHE A 22 -6.33 29.98 -2.76
C PHE A 22 -5.01 30.67 -3.11
N ILE A 23 -3.89 29.94 -3.21
CA ILE A 23 -2.54 30.48 -3.48
C ILE A 23 -2.19 30.41 -4.99
N LYS A 24 -3.18 30.16 -5.86
CA LYS A 24 -3.01 29.96 -7.31
C LYS A 24 -2.23 31.06 -8.03
N ASP A 25 -2.29 32.29 -7.54
CA ASP A 25 -1.84 33.46 -8.29
C ASP A 25 -0.33 33.73 -8.21
N THR A 26 0.39 33.11 -7.27
CA THR A 26 1.80 33.43 -7.01
C THR A 26 2.80 32.31 -7.29
N THR A 27 2.38 31.04 -7.29
CA THR A 27 3.33 29.90 -7.35
C THR A 27 2.76 28.70 -8.10
N TYR A 28 3.59 28.09 -8.96
CA TYR A 28 3.27 26.83 -9.61
C TYR A 28 3.42 25.65 -8.66
N THR A 29 2.36 24.83 -8.55
CA THR A 29 2.38 23.56 -7.83
C THR A 29 2.11 22.41 -8.78
N GLN A 30 2.96 21.38 -8.78
CA GLN A 30 2.73 20.16 -9.56
C GLN A 30 1.52 19.42 -9.01
N LYS A 31 0.52 19.15 -9.85
CA LYS A 31 -0.73 18.47 -9.47
C LYS A 31 -0.79 17.06 -10.03
N LEU A 32 -1.70 16.25 -9.49
CA LEU A 32 -1.90 14.88 -9.95
C LEU A 32 -2.35 14.86 -11.41
N SER A 33 -1.60 14.15 -12.26
CA SER A 33 -1.94 13.97 -13.67
C SER A 33 -2.63 12.62 -13.85
N VAL A 34 -3.90 12.66 -14.23
CA VAL A 34 -4.71 11.48 -14.58
C VAL A 34 -5.08 11.61 -16.05
N PRO A 35 -4.98 10.56 -16.87
CA PRO A 35 -5.38 10.62 -18.27
C PRO A 35 -6.90 10.78 -18.41
N GLU A 36 -7.33 11.51 -19.44
CA GLU A 36 -8.76 11.74 -19.76
C GLU A 36 -9.52 10.46 -20.17
N GLY A 37 -8.81 9.39 -20.52
CA GLY A 37 -9.41 8.14 -20.96
C GLY A 37 -8.47 6.94 -20.92
N LEU A 38 -9.05 5.75 -21.05
CA LEU A 38 -8.32 4.49 -21.13
C LEU A 38 -7.70 4.32 -22.52
N LYS A 39 -6.38 4.46 -22.58
CA LYS A 39 -5.59 4.21 -23.79
C LYS A 39 -4.54 3.13 -23.54
N VAL A 40 -4.21 2.40 -24.59
CA VAL A 40 -3.15 1.40 -24.57
C VAL A 40 -1.80 2.15 -24.60
N SER A 41 -0.79 1.66 -23.87
CA SER A 41 0.52 2.37 -23.76
C SER A 41 1.18 2.69 -25.11
N ASN A 42 0.89 1.90 -26.13
CA ASN A 42 1.30 2.16 -27.50
C ASN A 42 0.26 1.59 -28.48
N GLU A 43 -0.61 2.47 -29.01
CA GLU A 43 -1.72 2.09 -29.89
C GLU A 43 -1.25 1.48 -31.22
N THR A 44 -0.07 1.86 -31.72
CA THR A 44 0.46 1.33 -32.99
C THR A 44 1.18 0.00 -32.82
N ALA A 45 1.79 -0.24 -31.66
CA ALA A 45 2.58 -1.44 -31.41
C ALA A 45 1.78 -2.62 -30.81
N ARG A 46 0.73 -2.36 -30.01
CA ARG A 46 0.01 -3.44 -29.30
C ARG A 46 -1.50 -3.22 -29.25
N GLY A 47 -2.25 -4.32 -29.30
CA GLY A 47 -3.67 -4.34 -28.93
C GLY A 47 -3.86 -4.55 -27.42
N TRP A 48 -5.11 -4.71 -27.01
CA TRP A 48 -5.47 -5.07 -25.63
C TRP A 48 -5.08 -6.50 -25.25
N PHE A 49 -5.13 -7.43 -26.20
CA PHE A 49 -4.69 -8.81 -26.01
C PHE A 49 -3.37 -9.05 -26.77
N ILE A 50 -2.40 -9.67 -26.10
CA ILE A 50 -1.10 -9.99 -26.67
C ILE A 50 -1.09 -11.46 -27.06
N HIS A 51 -0.99 -11.73 -28.36
CA HIS A 51 -0.91 -13.08 -28.87
C HIS A 51 0.46 -13.71 -28.52
N PRO A 52 0.51 -14.90 -27.90
CA PRO A 52 1.77 -15.49 -27.40
C PRO A 52 2.76 -15.85 -28.52
N LEU A 53 2.27 -16.08 -29.75
CA LEU A 53 3.13 -16.36 -30.91
C LEU A 53 3.65 -15.08 -31.60
N GLY A 54 3.31 -13.89 -31.09
CA GLY A 54 3.61 -12.60 -31.70
C GLY A 54 2.48 -12.10 -32.61
N LYS A 55 2.53 -10.79 -32.93
CA LYS A 55 1.54 -10.10 -33.79
C LYS A 55 2.14 -9.65 -35.13
N ASN A 56 3.25 -8.90 -35.08
CA ASN A 56 3.90 -8.35 -36.28
C ASN A 56 5.13 -9.16 -36.72
N ARG A 57 5.71 -9.95 -35.80
CA ARG A 57 6.84 -10.85 -36.03
C ARG A 57 6.61 -12.09 -35.18
N ASP A 58 6.99 -13.24 -35.71
CA ASP A 58 6.91 -14.50 -34.96
C ASP A 58 7.84 -14.44 -33.75
N PHE A 59 7.31 -14.80 -32.59
CA PHE A 59 8.09 -14.82 -31.37
C PHE A 59 8.99 -16.07 -31.35
N PRO A 60 10.32 -15.93 -31.16
CA PRO A 60 11.23 -17.06 -31.23
C PRO A 60 10.95 -18.10 -30.14
N ILE A 61 10.82 -19.37 -30.52
CA ILE A 61 10.50 -20.49 -29.62
C ILE A 61 11.53 -20.61 -28.49
N TRP A 62 12.82 -20.42 -28.77
CA TRP A 62 13.87 -20.47 -27.76
C TRP A 62 13.68 -19.40 -26.68
N MET A 63 13.13 -18.23 -27.02
CA MET A 63 12.86 -17.15 -26.08
C MET A 63 11.60 -17.41 -25.25
N MET A 64 10.65 -18.20 -25.76
CA MET A 64 9.50 -18.67 -24.96
C MET A 64 9.97 -19.52 -23.79
N PHE A 65 10.87 -20.47 -24.04
CA PHE A 65 11.49 -21.28 -22.99
C PHE A 65 12.43 -20.45 -22.12
N GLY A 66 13.21 -19.54 -22.74
CA GLY A 66 14.08 -18.61 -22.01
C GLY A 66 13.34 -17.70 -21.04
N ALA A 67 12.08 -17.34 -21.33
CA ALA A 67 11.24 -16.52 -20.46
C ALA A 67 10.89 -17.19 -19.12
N ALA A 68 11.08 -18.51 -18.99
CA ALA A 68 10.90 -19.21 -17.71
C ALA A 68 11.85 -18.68 -16.61
N LEU A 69 13.08 -18.28 -16.98
CA LEU A 69 14.07 -17.76 -16.04
C LEU A 69 13.66 -16.40 -15.42
N PRO A 70 13.33 -15.36 -16.19
CA PRO A 70 12.83 -14.11 -15.61
C PRO A 70 11.46 -14.30 -14.93
N ALA A 71 10.59 -15.19 -15.43
CA ALA A 71 9.33 -15.49 -14.76
C ALA A 71 9.54 -16.09 -13.36
N LEU A 72 10.52 -16.99 -13.20
CA LEU A 72 10.90 -17.55 -11.90
C LEU A 72 11.41 -16.46 -10.95
N LEU A 73 12.22 -15.52 -11.45
CA LEU A 73 12.72 -14.41 -10.64
C LEU A 73 11.57 -13.49 -10.16
N VAL A 74 10.64 -13.15 -11.06
CA VAL A 74 9.44 -12.37 -10.72
C VAL A 74 8.57 -13.12 -9.71
N PHE A 75 8.40 -14.43 -9.89
CA PHE A 75 7.68 -15.26 -8.94
C PHE A 75 8.31 -15.23 -7.55
N ILE A 76 9.63 -15.36 -7.43
CA ILE A 76 10.34 -15.29 -6.15
C ILE A 76 10.15 -13.91 -5.49
N LEU A 77 10.20 -12.82 -6.26
CA LEU A 77 9.97 -11.47 -5.74
C LEU A 77 8.54 -11.30 -5.19
N ILE A 78 7.52 -11.69 -5.98
CA ILE A 78 6.11 -11.62 -5.58
C ILE A 78 5.86 -12.52 -4.37
N PHE A 79 6.46 -13.72 -4.36
CA PHE A 79 6.37 -14.65 -3.24
C PHE A 79 6.94 -14.03 -1.97
N LEU A 80 8.19 -13.56 -2.01
CA LEU A 80 8.87 -13.00 -0.84
C LEU A 80 8.12 -11.77 -0.30
N GLU A 81 7.72 -10.84 -1.17
CA GLU A 81 7.02 -9.62 -0.75
C GLU A 81 5.63 -9.93 -0.17
N SER A 82 4.89 -10.85 -0.79
CA SER A 82 3.53 -11.21 -0.33
C SER A 82 3.57 -11.99 0.97
N GLN A 83 4.47 -12.97 1.11
CA GLN A 83 4.56 -13.77 2.34
C GLN A 83 5.03 -12.92 3.52
N ILE A 84 6.03 -12.05 3.33
CA ILE A 84 6.49 -11.14 4.39
C ILE A 84 5.38 -10.15 4.76
N THR A 85 4.68 -9.59 3.78
CA THR A 85 3.57 -8.66 4.03
C THR A 85 2.46 -9.33 4.84
N THR A 86 2.02 -10.52 4.44
CA THR A 86 0.98 -11.25 5.16
C THR A 86 1.43 -11.62 6.57
N LEU A 87 2.68 -12.05 6.76
CA LEU A 87 3.24 -12.35 8.09
C LEU A 87 3.29 -11.12 9.00
N ILE A 88 3.66 -9.96 8.48
CA ILE A 88 3.70 -8.71 9.26
C ILE A 88 2.28 -8.30 9.67
N VAL A 89 1.29 -8.54 8.81
CA VAL A 89 -0.10 -8.20 9.10
C VAL A 89 -0.75 -9.19 10.06
N SER A 90 -0.42 -10.47 9.94
CA SER A 90 -0.97 -11.56 10.76
C SER A 90 -0.26 -11.74 12.11
N LYS A 91 0.52 -10.75 12.55
CA LYS A 91 1.22 -10.83 13.84
C LYS A 91 0.24 -11.00 15.01
N PRO A 92 0.53 -11.88 15.99
CA PRO A 92 -0.34 -12.09 17.14
C PRO A 92 -0.66 -10.80 17.92
N GLU A 93 0.25 -9.82 17.92
CA GLU A 93 0.08 -8.52 18.58
C GLU A 93 -1.14 -7.73 18.07
N ARG A 94 -1.60 -7.98 16.84
CA ARG A 94 -2.75 -7.30 16.24
C ARG A 94 -4.10 -7.90 16.60
N LYS A 95 -4.14 -9.03 17.32
CA LYS A 95 -5.39 -9.68 17.78
C LYS A 95 -6.42 -9.89 16.66
N LEU A 96 -5.95 -10.34 15.49
CA LEU A 96 -6.81 -10.73 14.38
C LEU A 96 -7.59 -12.00 14.72
N VAL A 97 -8.84 -12.07 14.28
CA VAL A 97 -9.79 -13.14 14.66
C VAL A 97 -10.00 -14.11 13.51
N LYS A 98 -10.01 -13.63 12.26
CA LYS A 98 -10.09 -14.49 11.08
C LYS A 98 -8.70 -15.01 10.76
N GLY A 99 -8.58 -16.32 10.54
CA GLY A 99 -7.33 -16.96 10.13
C GLY A 99 -6.76 -16.38 8.84
N SER A 100 -5.45 -16.52 8.65
CA SER A 100 -4.70 -16.04 7.48
C SER A 100 -4.66 -17.05 6.34
N GLY A 101 -4.85 -16.61 5.10
CA GLY A 101 -4.93 -17.44 3.90
C GLY A 101 -3.70 -17.43 2.98
N PHE A 102 -2.50 -17.71 3.52
CA PHE A 102 -1.22 -17.57 2.79
C PHE A 102 -1.17 -18.23 1.40
N HIS A 103 -1.67 -19.47 1.27
CA HIS A 103 -1.64 -20.21 0.00
C HIS A 103 -2.65 -19.67 -1.01
N LEU A 104 -3.84 -19.28 -0.55
CA LEU A 104 -4.88 -18.73 -1.41
C LEU A 104 -4.45 -17.37 -1.95
N ASP A 105 -3.85 -16.53 -1.10
CA ASP A 105 -3.35 -15.21 -1.48
C ASP A 105 -2.27 -15.33 -2.57
N LEU A 106 -1.34 -16.28 -2.41
CA LEU A 106 -0.29 -16.52 -3.40
C LEU A 106 -0.87 -16.99 -4.75
N LEU A 107 -1.79 -17.95 -4.72
CA LEU A 107 -2.44 -18.46 -5.93
C LEU A 107 -3.18 -17.34 -6.68
N LEU A 108 -3.90 -16.49 -5.94
CA LEU A 108 -4.66 -15.39 -6.52
C LEU A 108 -3.72 -14.32 -7.12
N ILE A 109 -2.70 -13.86 -6.39
CA ILE A 109 -1.80 -12.80 -6.88
C ILE A 109 -1.03 -13.26 -8.12
N VAL A 110 -0.45 -14.47 -8.07
CA VAL A 110 0.33 -15.01 -9.19
C VAL A 110 -0.57 -15.36 -10.37
N GLY A 111 -1.75 -15.94 -10.13
CA GLY A 111 -2.73 -16.25 -11.17
C GLY A 111 -3.24 -14.98 -11.87
N MET A 112 -3.60 -13.94 -11.11
CA MET A 112 -3.98 -12.64 -11.65
C MET A 112 -2.82 -11.97 -12.39
N GLY A 113 -1.58 -12.09 -11.89
CA GLY A 113 -0.39 -11.60 -12.58
C GLY A 113 -0.16 -12.28 -13.94
N GLY A 114 -0.36 -13.60 -14.01
CA GLY A 114 -0.28 -14.36 -15.26
C GLY A 114 -1.35 -13.94 -16.28
N ILE A 115 -2.60 -13.77 -15.83
CA ILE A 115 -3.68 -13.27 -16.68
C ILE A 115 -3.38 -11.84 -17.14
N ALA A 116 -2.95 -10.95 -16.23
CA ALA A 116 -2.59 -9.57 -16.55
C ALA A 116 -1.49 -9.49 -17.63
N ALA A 117 -0.50 -10.38 -17.57
CA ALA A 117 0.57 -10.46 -18.56
C ALA A 117 0.05 -10.75 -19.98
N LEU A 118 -1.00 -11.58 -20.13
CA LEU A 118 -1.64 -11.86 -21.44
C LEU A 118 -2.31 -10.62 -22.04
N PHE A 119 -2.79 -9.70 -21.20
CA PHE A 119 -3.35 -8.42 -21.62
C PHE A 119 -2.30 -7.29 -21.69
N GLY A 120 -1.01 -7.61 -21.49
CA GLY A 120 0.05 -6.61 -21.46
C GLY A 120 -0.09 -5.60 -20.32
N MET A 121 -0.75 -6.00 -19.24
CA MET A 121 -0.86 -5.23 -18.01
C MET A 121 0.31 -5.58 -17.08
N PRO A 122 0.75 -4.65 -16.21
CA PRO A 122 1.77 -4.96 -15.20
C PRO A 122 1.26 -6.01 -14.21
N TRP A 123 2.14 -6.89 -13.76
CA TRP A 123 1.87 -7.74 -12.60
C TRP A 123 1.84 -6.90 -11.32
N LEU A 124 1.11 -7.39 -10.33
CA LEU A 124 0.94 -6.73 -9.03
C LEU A 124 1.48 -7.63 -7.92
N SER A 125 1.92 -7.01 -6.84
CA SER A 125 2.39 -7.67 -5.61
C SER A 125 1.71 -7.04 -4.40
N ALA A 126 1.64 -7.77 -3.29
CA ALA A 126 1.12 -7.23 -2.04
C ALA A 126 2.13 -6.22 -1.47
N THR A 127 1.71 -4.96 -1.32
CA THR A 127 2.60 -3.88 -0.88
C THR A 127 2.58 -3.71 0.63
N THR A 128 3.75 -3.84 1.27
CA THR A 128 3.90 -3.86 2.73
C THR A 128 3.33 -2.60 3.41
N VAL A 129 3.80 -1.41 3.03
CA VAL A 129 3.42 -0.14 3.68
C VAL A 129 1.94 0.16 3.49
N ARG A 130 1.40 -0.09 2.29
CA ARG A 130 -0.03 0.11 1.99
C ARG A 130 -0.90 -0.84 2.82
N THR A 131 -0.51 -2.11 2.89
CA THR A 131 -1.28 -3.12 3.64
C THR A 131 -1.24 -2.82 5.15
N ILE A 132 -0.08 -2.43 5.69
CA ILE A 132 0.06 -2.04 7.10
C ILE A 132 -0.77 -0.80 7.42
N THR A 133 -0.70 0.24 6.61
CA THR A 133 -1.46 1.48 6.85
C THR A 133 -2.96 1.26 6.72
N HIS A 134 -3.41 0.44 5.76
CA HIS A 134 -4.80 0.02 5.66
C HIS A 134 -5.25 -0.79 6.89
N ALA A 135 -4.42 -1.72 7.39
CA ALA A 135 -4.71 -2.46 8.62
C ALA A 135 -4.75 -1.53 9.85
N ASN A 136 -3.83 -0.58 9.96
CA ASN A 136 -3.79 0.41 11.03
C ASN A 136 -5.03 1.32 11.02
N ALA A 137 -5.53 1.70 9.84
CA ALA A 137 -6.77 2.47 9.70
C ALA A 137 -8.02 1.71 10.20
N LEU A 138 -7.95 0.38 10.26
CA LEU A 138 -9.01 -0.48 10.77
C LEU A 138 -8.78 -0.93 12.22
N THR A 139 -7.66 -0.52 12.81
CA THR A 139 -7.25 -0.92 14.16
C THR A 139 -7.87 0.01 15.20
N VAL A 140 -8.58 -0.57 16.17
CA VAL A 140 -9.15 0.16 17.30
C VAL A 140 -8.21 0.04 18.50
N MET A 141 -7.66 1.18 18.92
CA MET A 141 -6.82 1.25 20.11
C MET A 141 -7.67 1.28 21.39
N ALA A 142 -7.27 0.51 22.39
CA ALA A 142 -7.89 0.50 23.72
C ALA A 142 -7.71 1.86 24.40
N LYS A 143 -8.70 2.29 25.20
CA LYS A 143 -8.52 3.45 26.09
C LYS A 143 -7.62 3.00 27.23
N THR A 144 -6.48 3.67 27.40
CA THR A 144 -5.63 3.46 28.56
C THR A 144 -6.37 3.98 29.80
N THR A 145 -6.59 3.10 30.79
CA THR A 145 -7.23 3.44 32.07
C THR A 145 -6.23 4.08 33.05
N THR A 146 -4.93 3.88 32.80
CA THR A 146 -3.77 4.25 33.59
C THR A 146 -2.91 5.29 32.86
N PRO A 147 -2.62 6.47 33.44
CA PRO A 147 -1.69 7.43 32.86
C PRO A 147 -0.29 6.81 32.71
N GLY A 148 0.21 6.67 31.47
CA GLY A 148 1.56 6.16 31.17
C GLY A 148 1.63 4.78 30.54
N GLU A 149 0.54 4.01 30.48
CA GLU A 149 0.53 2.72 29.79
C GLU A 149 0.34 2.90 28.28
N LYS A 150 1.14 2.18 27.46
CA LYS A 150 1.04 2.24 26.01
C LYS A 150 -0.35 1.78 25.58
N ALA A 151 -0.98 2.53 24.67
CA ALA A 151 -2.29 2.15 24.13
C ALA A 151 -2.17 0.78 23.44
N GLN A 152 -2.84 -0.23 23.99
CA GLN A 152 -2.84 -1.58 23.41
C GLN A 152 -3.88 -1.68 22.29
N VAL A 153 -3.61 -2.53 21.30
CA VAL A 153 -4.61 -2.87 20.28
C VAL A 153 -5.76 -3.61 20.95
N LYS A 154 -7.00 -3.11 20.78
CA LYS A 154 -8.20 -3.78 21.28
C LYS A 154 -8.64 -4.85 20.29
N GLU A 155 -8.90 -4.43 19.06
CA GLU A 155 -9.41 -5.27 17.97
C GLU A 155 -9.12 -4.59 16.62
N VAL A 156 -9.09 -5.38 15.54
CA VAL A 156 -9.00 -4.88 14.17
C VAL A 156 -10.30 -5.23 13.45
N LYS A 157 -10.90 -4.23 12.78
CA LYS A 157 -12.13 -4.42 12.01
C LYS A 157 -11.83 -5.10 10.67
N GLU A 158 -11.95 -6.43 10.63
CA GLU A 158 -11.71 -7.24 9.43
C GLU A 158 -12.89 -7.18 8.46
N GLN A 159 -12.77 -6.35 7.42
CA GLN A 159 -13.80 -6.16 6.40
C GLN A 159 -13.27 -6.38 4.98
N ARG A 160 -14.14 -6.84 4.08
CA ARG A 160 -13.86 -6.95 2.63
C ARG A 160 -14.22 -5.68 1.86
N ILE A 161 -15.12 -4.86 2.43
CA ILE A 161 -15.74 -3.73 1.74
C ILE A 161 -14.74 -2.59 1.53
N SER A 162 -13.86 -2.27 2.49
CA SER A 162 -12.87 -1.20 2.28
C SER A 162 -11.94 -1.46 1.11
N GLY A 163 -11.38 -2.68 1.03
CA GLY A 163 -10.52 -3.06 -0.08
C GLY A 163 -11.23 -3.00 -1.42
N LEU A 164 -12.48 -3.49 -1.48
CA LEU A 164 -13.30 -3.43 -2.68
C LEU A 164 -13.60 -2.00 -3.11
N LEU A 165 -13.99 -1.13 -2.17
CA LEU A 165 -14.28 0.28 -2.44
C LEU A 165 -13.04 1.02 -2.94
N VAL A 166 -11.87 0.79 -2.34
CA VAL A 166 -10.62 1.41 -2.82
C VAL A 166 -10.31 0.96 -4.26
N SER A 167 -10.45 -0.34 -4.56
CA SER A 167 -10.23 -0.84 -5.92
C SER A 167 -11.19 -0.25 -6.95
N ILE A 168 -12.47 -0.12 -6.60
CA ILE A 168 -13.48 0.53 -7.46
C ILE A 168 -13.15 2.01 -7.65
N LEU A 169 -12.80 2.74 -6.59
CA LEU A 169 -12.44 4.16 -6.66
C LEU A 169 -11.19 4.40 -7.51
N VAL A 170 -10.20 3.50 -7.44
CA VAL A 170 -9.03 3.55 -8.34
C VAL A 170 -9.46 3.32 -9.80
N GLY A 171 -10.36 2.38 -10.06
CA GLY A 171 -10.92 2.17 -11.41
C GLY A 171 -11.71 3.38 -11.94
N LEU A 172 -12.49 4.03 -11.08
CA LEU A 172 -13.28 5.22 -11.41
C LEU A 172 -12.46 6.53 -11.43
N SER A 173 -11.17 6.48 -11.05
CA SER A 173 -10.33 7.68 -10.95
C SER A 173 -10.22 8.47 -12.26
N ILE A 174 -10.33 7.79 -13.41
CA ILE A 174 -10.34 8.41 -14.74
C ILE A 174 -11.54 9.35 -14.91
N LEU A 175 -12.72 8.96 -14.41
CA LEU A 175 -13.93 9.80 -14.45
C LEU A 175 -13.83 10.97 -13.47
N MET A 176 -13.05 10.82 -12.40
CA MET A 176 -12.82 11.83 -11.37
C MET A 176 -11.62 12.74 -11.66
N GLU A 177 -11.06 12.69 -12.87
CA GLU A 177 -9.91 13.47 -13.30
C GLU A 177 -10.01 14.98 -12.95
N PRO A 178 -11.13 15.70 -13.20
CA PRO A 178 -11.21 17.13 -12.91
C PRO A 178 -11.03 17.45 -11.43
N ILE A 179 -11.47 16.55 -10.54
CA ILE A 179 -11.35 16.69 -9.10
C ILE A 179 -9.92 16.31 -8.67
N LEU A 180 -9.38 15.22 -9.20
CA LEU A 180 -8.05 14.72 -8.86
C LEU A 180 -6.93 15.66 -9.28
N LYS A 181 -7.08 16.36 -10.41
CA LYS A 181 -6.13 17.40 -10.86
C LYS A 181 -6.05 18.61 -9.92
N LEU A 182 -6.97 18.77 -8.97
CA LEU A 182 -6.88 19.84 -7.97
C LEU A 182 -5.90 19.51 -6.85
N ILE A 183 -5.55 18.23 -6.67
CA ILE A 183 -4.72 17.79 -5.56
C ILE A 183 -3.23 17.99 -5.91
N PRO A 184 -2.49 18.83 -5.17
CA PRO A 184 -1.07 19.02 -5.38
C PRO A 184 -0.26 17.78 -4.93
N LEU A 185 0.76 17.41 -5.69
CA LEU A 185 1.64 16.27 -5.36
C LEU A 185 2.38 16.44 -4.04
N ALA A 186 2.68 17.69 -3.65
CA ALA A 186 3.30 17.99 -2.36
C ALA A 186 2.49 17.45 -1.17
N VAL A 187 1.16 17.47 -1.25
CA VAL A 187 0.28 16.90 -0.23
C VAL A 187 0.39 15.38 -0.19
N LEU A 188 0.47 14.74 -1.35
CA LEU A 188 0.68 13.29 -1.42
C LEU A 188 2.03 12.89 -0.83
N PHE A 189 3.10 13.66 -1.04
CA PHE A 189 4.40 13.42 -0.39
C PHE A 189 4.33 13.55 1.12
N GLY A 190 3.59 14.53 1.66
CA GLY A 190 3.35 14.64 3.10
C GLY A 190 2.65 13.39 3.66
N ILE A 191 1.69 12.84 2.92
CA ILE A 191 0.98 11.63 3.32
C ILE A 191 1.87 10.39 3.20
N PHE A 192 2.68 10.29 2.15
CA PHE A 192 3.68 9.23 2.03
C PHE A 192 4.67 9.25 3.18
N LEU A 193 5.12 10.43 3.60
CA LEU A 193 5.97 10.58 4.79
C LEU A 193 5.25 10.12 6.06
N TYR A 194 4.01 10.56 6.27
CA TYR A 194 3.19 10.12 7.39
C TYR A 194 2.99 8.59 7.41
N MET A 195 2.66 8.00 6.26
CA MET A 195 2.52 6.55 6.12
C MET A 195 3.85 5.83 6.39
N GLY A 196 4.98 6.38 5.94
CA GLY A 196 6.30 5.87 6.24
C GLY A 196 6.58 5.84 7.74
N VAL A 197 6.43 6.98 8.42
CA VAL A 197 6.69 7.08 9.87
C VAL A 197 5.74 6.20 10.68
N THR A 198 4.45 6.18 10.34
CA THR A 198 3.48 5.33 11.06
C THR A 198 3.68 3.84 10.80
N SER A 199 4.23 3.45 9.65
CA SER A 199 4.56 2.04 9.37
C SER A 199 5.73 1.50 10.21
N LEU A 200 6.58 2.38 10.76
CA LEU A 200 7.65 1.99 11.68
C LEU A 200 7.13 1.64 13.08
N ASN A 201 5.91 2.07 13.42
CA ASN A 201 5.32 1.78 14.71
C ASN A 201 4.94 0.29 14.80
N GLY A 202 5.39 -0.39 15.87
CA GLY A 202 5.23 -1.83 16.05
C GLY A 202 6.37 -2.69 15.45
N ILE A 203 7.45 -2.06 14.98
CA ILE A 203 8.68 -2.76 14.61
C ILE A 203 9.64 -2.77 15.81
N GLN A 204 9.82 -3.95 16.42
CA GLN A 204 10.71 -4.11 17.58
C GLN A 204 12.15 -3.64 17.31
N LEU A 205 12.66 -3.82 16.10
CA LEU A 205 14.00 -3.33 15.73
C LEU A 205 14.07 -1.80 15.81
N TYR A 206 13.04 -1.10 15.34
CA TYR A 206 12.99 0.36 15.41
C TYR A 206 12.91 0.85 16.86
N ASP A 207 12.09 0.20 17.69
CA ASP A 207 12.03 0.48 19.13
C ASP A 207 13.40 0.28 19.80
N ARG A 208 14.12 -0.79 19.46
CA ARG A 208 15.48 -1.04 19.97
C ARG A 208 16.49 0.01 19.54
N ILE A 209 16.42 0.47 18.29
CA ILE A 209 17.28 1.57 17.81
C ILE A 209 17.00 2.85 18.61
N LEU A 210 15.73 3.15 18.90
CA LEU A 210 15.37 4.29 19.75
C LEU A 210 15.88 4.13 21.19
N LEU A 211 15.89 2.90 21.73
CA LEU A 211 16.41 2.63 23.07
C LEU A 211 17.92 2.89 23.18
N LEU A 212 18.70 2.72 22.12
CA LEU A 212 20.13 3.08 22.10
C LEU A 212 20.35 4.58 22.28
N LEU A 213 19.40 5.41 21.85
CA LEU A 213 19.45 6.87 21.98
C LEU A 213 18.80 7.38 23.27
N MET A 214 18.13 6.49 24.02
CA MET A 214 17.41 6.83 25.24
C MET A 214 18.26 6.54 26.49
N PRO A 215 18.31 7.45 27.47
CA PRO A 215 19.02 7.18 28.72
C PRO A 215 18.42 5.97 29.46
N PRO A 216 19.22 5.14 30.15
CA PRO A 216 18.75 3.93 30.84
C PRO A 216 17.59 4.17 31.82
N LYS A 217 17.50 5.37 32.39
CA LYS A 217 16.44 5.78 33.32
C LYS A 217 15.03 5.72 32.72
N TYR A 218 14.90 5.87 31.40
CA TYR A 218 13.61 5.89 30.71
C TYR A 218 13.30 4.59 29.96
N HIS A 219 14.13 3.57 30.13
CA HIS A 219 13.91 2.30 29.45
C HIS A 219 12.61 1.64 29.95
N PRO A 220 11.76 1.15 29.03
CA PRO A 220 10.50 0.49 29.38
C PRO A 220 10.76 -0.91 29.96
N ASP A 221 9.77 -1.43 30.70
CA ASP A 221 9.77 -2.78 31.27
C ASP A 221 9.54 -3.86 30.20
N GLU A 222 10.46 -3.99 29.26
CA GLU A 222 10.39 -4.95 28.17
C GLU A 222 11.44 -6.08 28.36
N PRO A 223 11.16 -7.33 27.98
CA PRO A 223 12.04 -8.46 28.26
C PRO A 223 13.41 -8.37 27.58
N TYR A 224 13.53 -7.60 26.49
CA TYR A 224 14.79 -7.34 25.79
C TYR A 224 15.59 -6.16 26.35
N VAL A 225 15.08 -5.48 27.38
CA VAL A 225 15.76 -4.38 28.10
C VAL A 225 16.37 -4.89 29.41
N LYS A 226 15.75 -5.89 30.05
CA LYS A 226 16.10 -6.38 31.39
C LYS A 226 17.27 -7.39 31.43
N ARG A 227 18.20 -7.35 30.47
CA ARG A 227 19.32 -8.31 30.40
C ARG A 227 20.67 -7.64 30.29
#